data_AF-A0A937WF98-F1
#
_entry.id   AF-A0A937WF98-F1
#
_cell.length_a   1.000
_cell.length_b   1.000
_cell.length_c   1.000
_cell.angle_alpha   90.00
_cell.angle_beta   90.00
_cell.angle_gamma   90.00
#
_symmetry.space_group_name_H-M   'P 1'
#
loop_
_entity.id
_entity.type
_entity.pdbx_description
1 polymer ?
#
loop_
_entity_poly.entity_id
_entity_poly.type
_entity_poly.pdbx_seq_one_letter_code
_entity_poly.pdbx_strand_id
1 'polypeptide(L)'
;MVKTIKAASLDTSFWTIGYHAEVLPYLFDYFKIFVAPEVEDEILARDVRFPHVIYGYSKLYEVFKEDKRFQILSPQSRLGQFGRGEDAAISLAFEHNWMLLINDVRPHNYARARGISTVSVPAFVVLLLSSGTIHKSAAEAKLQAIQNNTSQALLDNARNAITALTS
;
A
#
# COMPACT_ATOMS: atom_id res chain seq x y z
N MET A 1 12.89 14.23 18.54
CA MET A 1 13.50 13.68 17.30
C MET A 1 12.47 13.85 16.19
N VAL A 2 12.75 14.68 15.18
CA VAL A 2 11.81 14.89 14.06
C VAL A 2 11.82 13.62 13.21
N LYS A 3 10.70 12.90 13.15
CA LYS A 3 10.56 11.69 12.35
C LYS A 3 10.60 12.12 10.88
N THR A 4 11.68 11.82 10.15
CA THR A 4 11.75 12.12 8.71
C THR A 4 10.71 11.27 7.98
N ILE A 5 9.65 11.90 7.50
CA ILE A 5 8.62 11.24 6.69
C ILE A 5 9.25 10.86 5.36
N LYS A 6 9.23 9.57 5.03
CA LYS A 6 9.78 9.06 3.77
C LYS A 6 8.77 9.22 2.65
N ALA A 7 9.24 9.53 1.45
CA ALA A 7 8.37 9.51 0.27
C ALA A 7 8.07 8.07 -0.17
N ALA A 8 6.84 7.83 -0.63
CA ALA A 8 6.43 6.53 -1.12
C ALA A 8 5.48 6.65 -2.32
N SER A 9 5.67 5.77 -3.30
CA SER A 9 4.73 5.54 -4.39
C SER A 9 3.71 4.48 -3.97
N LEU A 10 2.44 4.73 -4.26
CA LEU A 10 1.32 3.87 -3.90
C LEU A 10 0.84 3.05 -5.10
N ASP A 11 0.61 1.76 -4.89
CA ASP A 11 -0.07 0.86 -5.81
C ASP A 11 -1.54 0.58 -5.39
N THR A 12 -2.37 0.24 -6.38
CA THR A 12 -3.80 -0.10 -6.21
C THR A 12 -4.01 -1.23 -5.20
N SER A 13 -3.19 -2.29 -5.25
CA SER A 13 -3.33 -3.45 -4.36
C SER A 13 -3.12 -3.08 -2.90
N PHE A 14 -2.17 -2.18 -2.62
CA PHE A 14 -1.95 -1.69 -1.26
C PHE A 14 -3.15 -0.87 -0.77
N TRP A 15 -3.69 -0.01 -1.62
CA TRP A 15 -4.85 0.81 -1.27
C TRP A 15 -6.07 -0.05 -0.91
N THR A 16 -6.47 -0.94 -1.81
CA THR A 16 -7.67 -1.78 -1.62
C THR A 16 -7.54 -2.70 -0.42
N ILE A 17 -6.39 -3.36 -0.26
CA ILE A 17 -6.17 -4.27 0.89
C ILE A 17 -5.99 -3.47 2.18
N GLY A 18 -5.33 -2.31 2.13
CA GLY A 18 -5.15 -1.43 3.27
C GLY A 18 -6.47 -0.88 3.80
N TYR A 19 -7.46 -0.68 2.92
CA TYR A 19 -8.83 -0.33 3.32
C TYR A 19 -9.46 -1.46 4.15
N HIS A 20 -9.37 -2.71 3.69
CA HIS A 20 -9.91 -3.87 4.41
C HIS A 20 -9.19 -4.16 5.73
N ALA A 21 -7.89 -3.85 5.84
CA ALA A 21 -7.16 -3.90 7.10
C ALA A 21 -7.39 -2.67 7.99
N GLU A 22 -8.13 -1.67 7.51
CA GLU A 22 -8.35 -0.38 8.20
C GLU A 22 -7.02 0.27 8.63
N VAL A 23 -6.05 0.34 7.72
CA VAL A 23 -4.72 0.94 7.98
C VAL A 23 -4.45 2.23 7.20
N LEU A 24 -5.24 2.53 6.17
CA LEU A 24 -5.03 3.70 5.30
C LEU A 24 -4.97 5.03 6.06
N PRO A 25 -5.77 5.29 7.12
CA PRO A 25 -5.67 6.56 7.84
C PRO A 25 -4.28 6.83 8.42
N TYR A 26 -3.56 5.79 8.85
CA TYR A 26 -2.21 5.92 9.42
C TYR A 26 -1.13 6.19 8.37
N LEU A 27 -1.41 5.93 7.10
CA LEU A 27 -0.43 5.99 6.01
C LEU A 27 0.33 7.34 5.97
N PHE A 28 -0.39 8.44 6.17
CA PHE A 28 0.13 9.80 6.05
C PHE A 28 0.97 10.25 7.25
N ASP A 29 0.93 9.53 8.38
CA ASP A 29 1.81 9.77 9.52
C ASP A 29 3.21 9.17 9.32
N TYR A 30 3.35 8.29 8.32
CA TYR A 30 4.59 7.55 8.04
C TYR A 30 5.19 7.92 6.69
N PHE A 31 4.35 8.32 5.73
CA PHE A 31 4.78 8.52 4.36
C PHE A 31 4.22 9.79 3.74
N LYS A 32 5.04 10.42 2.87
CA LYS A 32 4.58 11.40 1.89
C LYS A 32 4.22 10.65 0.62
N ILE A 33 2.94 10.63 0.28
CA ILE A 33 2.39 9.70 -0.72
C ILE A 33 2.30 10.36 -2.09
N PHE A 34 2.73 9.59 -3.09
CA PHE A 34 2.59 9.90 -4.51
C PHE A 34 1.87 8.77 -5.21
N VAL A 35 0.92 9.13 -6.08
CA VAL A 35 0.05 8.18 -6.79
C VAL A 35 0.19 8.43 -8.29
N ALA A 36 0.42 7.38 -9.07
CA ALA A 36 0.39 7.48 -10.52
C ALA A 36 -1.05 7.62 -11.03
N PRO A 37 -1.30 8.35 -12.15
CA PRO A 37 -2.63 8.42 -12.74
C PRO A 37 -3.25 7.05 -13.04
N GLU A 38 -2.45 6.07 -13.46
CA GLU A 38 -2.93 4.70 -13.71
C GLU A 38 -3.45 4.00 -12.46
N VAL A 39 -2.82 4.24 -11.31
CA VAL A 39 -3.27 3.70 -10.03
C VAL A 39 -4.58 4.37 -9.63
N GLU A 40 -4.70 5.68 -9.85
CA GLU A 40 -5.95 6.40 -9.64
C GLU A 40 -7.08 5.85 -10.51
N ASP A 41 -6.82 5.66 -11.81
CA ASP A 41 -7.79 5.09 -12.75
C ASP A 41 -8.28 3.72 -12.28
N GLU A 42 -7.38 2.86 -11.78
CA GLU A 42 -7.73 1.55 -11.24
C GLU A 42 -8.54 1.62 -9.93
N ILE A 43 -8.18 2.50 -9.00
CA ILE A 43 -8.90 2.69 -7.73
C ILE A 43 -10.32 3.24 -7.97
N LEU A 44 -10.48 4.11 -8.97
CA LEU A 44 -11.75 4.76 -9.30
C LEU A 44 -12.54 4.02 -10.39
N ALA A 45 -11.99 2.93 -10.94
CA ALA A 45 -12.65 2.12 -11.96
C ALA A 45 -13.99 1.59 -11.43
N ARG A 46 -15.06 1.81 -12.20
CA ARG A 46 -16.39 1.28 -11.89
C ARG A 46 -16.58 -0.05 -12.60
N ASP A 47 -17.15 -1.02 -11.90
CA ASP A 47 -17.65 -2.23 -12.56
C ASP A 47 -18.91 -1.86 -13.35
N VAL A 48 -18.81 -1.88 -14.68
CA VAL A 48 -19.92 -1.56 -15.59
C VAL A 48 -21.14 -2.47 -15.40
N ARG A 49 -20.94 -3.67 -14.83
CA ARG A 49 -22.03 -4.60 -14.51
C ARG A 49 -22.81 -4.16 -13.27
N PHE A 50 -22.22 -3.32 -12.43
CA PHE A 50 -22.79 -2.85 -11.17
C PHE A 50 -22.66 -1.32 -11.04
N PRO A 51 -23.30 -0.54 -11.92
CA PRO A 51 -23.06 0.91 -12.06
C PRO A 51 -23.45 1.75 -10.83
N HIS A 52 -24.24 1.18 -9.92
CA HIS A 52 -24.70 1.85 -8.69
C HIS A 52 -23.95 1.39 -7.43
N VAL A 53 -23.03 0.44 -7.54
CA VAL A 53 -22.23 0.01 -6.39
C VAL A 53 -21.19 1.09 -6.11
N ILE A 54 -21.21 1.56 -4.86
CA ILE A 54 -20.21 2.48 -4.34
C ILE A 54 -19.24 1.67 -3.49
N TYR A 55 -17.98 1.59 -3.94
CA TYR A 55 -16.93 0.94 -3.18
C TYR A 55 -16.34 1.90 -2.15
N GLY A 56 -16.28 1.46 -0.89
CA GLY A 56 -15.78 2.28 0.21
C GLY A 56 -14.32 2.73 0.05
N TYR A 57 -13.46 1.87 -0.53
CA TYR A 57 -12.06 2.22 -0.82
C TYR A 57 -11.95 3.35 -1.84
N SER A 58 -12.81 3.38 -2.88
CA SER A 58 -12.82 4.45 -3.89
C SER A 58 -13.32 5.77 -3.29
N LYS A 59 -14.36 5.72 -2.43
CA LYS A 59 -14.85 6.92 -1.74
C LYS A 59 -13.84 7.50 -0.76
N LEU A 60 -13.15 6.66 -0.02
CA LEU A 60 -12.08 7.13 0.86
C LEU A 60 -10.94 7.78 0.05
N TYR A 61 -10.66 7.28 -1.15
CA TYR A 61 -9.63 7.85 -2.03
C TYR A 61 -10.01 9.26 -2.48
N GLU A 62 -11.26 9.45 -2.93
CA GLU A 62 -11.80 10.77 -3.29
C GLU A 62 -11.68 11.77 -2.11
N VAL A 63 -12.08 11.36 -0.89
CA VAL A 63 -11.97 12.21 0.31
C VAL A 63 -10.52 12.61 0.60
N PHE A 64 -9.57 11.67 0.53
CA PHE A 64 -8.15 11.98 0.77
C PHE A 64 -7.51 12.79 -0.35
N LYS A 65 -8.02 12.67 -1.59
CA LYS A 65 -7.64 13.52 -2.71
C LYS A 65 -8.09 14.96 -2.50
N GLU A 66 -9.35 15.16 -2.12
CA GLU A 66 -9.90 16.49 -1.81
C GLU A 66 -9.15 17.17 -0.66
N ASP A 67 -8.78 16.40 0.36
CA ASP A 67 -7.97 16.86 1.50
C ASP A 67 -6.46 16.96 1.18
N LYS A 68 -6.06 16.74 -0.09
CA LYS A 68 -4.67 16.86 -0.58
C LYS A 68 -3.66 16.04 0.22
N ARG A 69 -4.06 14.86 0.70
CA ARG A 69 -3.20 13.97 1.50
C ARG A 69 -2.08 13.30 0.70
N PHE A 70 -2.22 13.25 -0.62
CA PHE A 70 -1.23 12.73 -1.55
C PHE A 70 -1.12 13.61 -2.79
N GLN A 71 -0.10 13.36 -3.61
CA GLN A 71 0.13 14.05 -4.87
C GLN A 71 0.01 13.07 -6.04
N ILE A 72 -0.61 13.52 -7.13
CA ILE A 72 -0.59 12.78 -8.39
C ILE A 72 0.70 13.13 -9.14
N LEU A 73 1.43 12.12 -9.57
CA LEU A 73 2.67 12.27 -10.33
C LEU A 73 2.80 11.13 -11.34
N SER A 74 3.11 11.44 -12.59
CA SER A 74 3.38 10.42 -13.61
C SER A 74 4.86 10.06 -13.64
N PRO A 75 5.22 8.78 -13.81
CA PRO A 75 6.61 8.42 -14.09
C PRO A 75 7.03 8.90 -15.48
N GLN A 76 8.32 9.18 -15.66
CA GLN A 76 8.90 9.57 -16.94
C GLN A 76 8.91 8.40 -17.94
N SER A 77 9.10 7.20 -17.43
CA SER A 77 9.19 5.96 -18.21
C SER A 77 8.38 4.85 -17.54
N ARG A 78 7.95 3.85 -18.33
CA ARG A 78 7.25 2.68 -17.79
C ARG A 78 8.04 1.42 -18.04
N LEU A 79 7.92 0.50 -17.11
CA LEU A 79 8.65 -0.73 -17.09
C LEU A 79 8.10 -1.76 -18.11
N GLY A 80 6.78 -1.81 -18.30
CA GLY A 80 6.12 -2.59 -19.34
C GLY A 80 6.02 -4.09 -19.08
N GLN A 81 6.04 -4.51 -17.80
CA GLN A 81 6.06 -5.94 -17.42
C GLN A 81 4.89 -6.37 -16.54
N PHE A 82 4.13 -5.41 -16.01
CA PHE A 82 3.03 -5.64 -15.05
C PHE A 82 1.73 -4.97 -15.51
N GLY A 83 0.71 -4.98 -14.64
CA GLY A 83 -0.48 -4.17 -14.86
C GLY A 83 -0.13 -2.67 -14.96
N ARG A 84 -1.03 -1.86 -15.54
CA ARG A 84 -0.77 -0.44 -15.78
C ARG A 84 -0.47 0.32 -14.49
N GLY A 85 -1.24 0.10 -13.43
CA GLY A 85 -1.02 0.70 -12.12
C GLY A 85 0.29 0.22 -11.48
N GLU A 86 0.52 -1.10 -11.46
CA GLU A 86 1.71 -1.71 -10.89
C GLU A 86 3.00 -1.19 -11.56
N ASP A 87 3.04 -1.18 -12.90
CA ASP A 87 4.18 -0.67 -13.67
C ASP A 87 4.43 0.81 -13.35
N ALA A 88 3.38 1.62 -13.28
CA ALA A 88 3.51 3.04 -13.02
C ALA A 88 4.01 3.33 -11.59
N ALA A 89 3.48 2.62 -10.59
CA ALA A 89 3.91 2.74 -9.19
C ALA A 89 5.37 2.29 -9.00
N ILE A 90 5.76 1.14 -9.59
CA ILE A 90 7.16 0.68 -9.56
C ILE A 90 8.08 1.70 -10.23
N SER A 91 7.68 2.24 -11.38
CA SER A 91 8.51 3.18 -12.14
C SER A 91 8.74 4.47 -11.34
N LEU A 92 7.70 5.03 -10.70
CA LEU A 92 7.85 6.19 -9.79
C LEU A 92 8.79 5.89 -8.62
N ALA A 93 8.61 4.74 -7.97
CA ALA A 93 9.45 4.35 -6.85
C ALA A 93 10.92 4.24 -7.26
N PHE A 94 11.18 3.68 -8.45
CA PHE A 94 12.51 3.54 -9.02
C PHE A 94 13.14 4.90 -9.38
N GLU A 95 12.43 5.73 -10.16
CA GLU A 95 12.93 7.02 -10.66
C GLU A 95 13.33 7.98 -9.53
N HIS A 96 12.63 7.92 -8.39
CA HIS A 96 12.86 8.83 -7.28
C HIS A 96 13.52 8.19 -6.05
N ASN A 97 13.91 6.92 -6.12
CA ASN A 97 14.41 6.15 -4.98
C ASN A 97 13.47 6.24 -3.76
N TRP A 98 12.16 6.10 -4.01
CA TRP A 98 11.12 6.12 -2.98
C TRP A 98 10.78 4.69 -2.54
N MET A 99 10.06 4.59 -1.42
CA MET A 99 9.45 3.31 -1.06
C MET A 99 8.29 3.01 -2.00
N LEU A 100 8.05 1.73 -2.26
CA LEU A 100 6.89 1.25 -2.99
C LEU A 100 5.91 0.59 -2.02
N LEU A 101 4.69 1.11 -1.93
CA LEU A 101 3.60 0.52 -1.16
C LEU A 101 2.78 -0.39 -2.07
N ILE A 102 2.94 -1.71 -1.92
CA ILE A 102 2.36 -2.72 -2.83
C ILE A 102 2.02 -4.01 -2.08
N ASN A 103 0.88 -4.63 -2.40
CA ASN A 103 0.41 -5.86 -1.73
C ASN A 103 0.32 -7.08 -2.66
N ASP A 104 0.72 -6.97 -3.93
CA ASP A 104 0.93 -8.14 -4.79
C ASP A 104 2.36 -8.68 -4.66
N VAL A 105 2.49 -9.99 -4.42
CA VAL A 105 3.77 -10.67 -4.15
C VAL A 105 4.74 -10.63 -5.33
N ARG A 106 4.25 -10.70 -6.57
CA ARG A 106 5.10 -10.79 -7.76
C ARG A 106 5.81 -9.46 -8.07
N PRO A 107 5.11 -8.32 -8.25
CA PRO A 107 5.75 -7.02 -8.43
C PRO A 107 6.50 -6.57 -7.16
N HIS A 108 6.05 -6.95 -5.95
CA HIS A 108 6.80 -6.72 -4.71
C HIS A 108 8.21 -7.36 -4.77
N ASN A 109 8.30 -8.65 -5.12
CA ASN A 109 9.58 -9.35 -5.20
C ASN A 109 10.46 -8.81 -6.34
N TYR A 110 9.84 -8.49 -7.47
CA TYR A 110 10.51 -7.86 -8.61
C TYR A 110 11.17 -6.53 -8.22
N ALA A 111 10.45 -5.66 -7.52
CA ALA A 111 10.93 -4.35 -7.07
C ALA A 111 12.08 -4.49 -6.08
N ARG A 112 11.95 -5.40 -5.10
CA ARG A 112 13.03 -5.69 -4.14
C ARG A 112 14.31 -6.20 -4.80
N ALA A 113 14.19 -7.07 -5.80
CA ALA A 113 15.34 -7.57 -6.55
C ALA A 113 16.12 -6.46 -7.29
N ARG A 114 15.51 -5.27 -7.46
CA ARG A 114 16.11 -4.08 -8.07
C ARG A 114 16.50 -3.00 -7.06
N GLY A 115 16.52 -3.34 -5.77
CA GLY A 115 16.92 -2.41 -4.71
C GLY A 115 15.84 -1.42 -4.27
N ILE A 116 14.61 -1.54 -4.80
CA ILE A 116 13.49 -0.70 -4.34
C ILE A 116 13.02 -1.22 -2.98
N SER A 117 12.94 -0.33 -2.00
CA SER A 117 12.36 -0.66 -0.69
C SER A 117 10.85 -0.79 -0.83
N THR A 118 10.29 -1.92 -0.42
CA THR A 118 8.84 -2.19 -0.52
C THR A 118 8.20 -2.34 0.85
N VAL A 119 6.92 -1.97 0.93
CA VAL A 119 6.07 -2.20 2.11
C VAL A 119 4.74 -2.77 1.64
N SER A 120 4.37 -3.95 2.14
CA SER A 120 3.05 -4.55 1.96
C SER A 120 2.11 -4.18 3.10
N VAL A 121 0.81 -4.45 2.97
CA VAL A 121 -0.16 -4.18 4.04
C VAL A 121 0.19 -4.96 5.31
N PRO A 122 0.52 -6.27 5.26
CA PRO A 122 1.01 -6.99 6.44
C PRO A 122 2.27 -6.36 7.06
N ALA A 123 3.22 -5.93 6.24
CA ALA A 123 4.43 -5.26 6.75
C ALA A 123 4.12 -3.90 7.39
N PHE A 124 3.14 -3.17 6.87
CA PHE A 124 2.70 -1.92 7.47
C PHE A 124 1.98 -2.14 8.81
N VAL A 125 1.19 -3.21 8.94
CA VAL A 125 0.61 -3.61 10.24
C VAL A 125 1.71 -3.88 11.28
N VAL A 126 2.79 -4.57 10.90
CA VAL A 126 3.97 -4.77 11.77
C VAL A 126 4.60 -3.44 12.16
N LEU A 127 4.72 -2.49 11.21
CA LEU A 127 5.25 -1.16 11.49
C LEU A 127 4.40 -0.42 12.53
N LEU A 128 3.07 -0.44 12.40
CA LEU A 128 2.15 0.17 13.36
C LEU A 128 2.24 -0.47 14.75
N LEU A 129 2.46 -1.78 14.84
CA LEU A 129 2.70 -2.46 16.11
C LEU A 129 4.03 -2.01 16.73
N SER A 130 5.10 -2.06 15.95
CA SER A 130 6.46 -1.74 16.42
C SER A 130 6.61 -0.29 16.89
N SER A 131 5.78 0.63 16.37
CA SER A 131 5.74 2.02 16.79
C SER A 131 4.79 2.30 17.95
N GLY A 132 4.08 1.28 18.46
CA GLY A 132 3.07 1.43 19.50
C GLY A 132 1.77 2.11 19.05
N THR A 133 1.55 2.28 17.74
CA THR A 133 0.29 2.85 17.21
C THR A 133 -0.89 1.89 17.39
N ILE A 134 -0.64 0.58 17.32
CA ILE A 134 -1.64 -0.46 17.58
C ILE A 134 -1.09 -1.51 18.54
N HIS A 135 -1.99 -2.19 19.27
CA HIS A 135 -1.64 -3.33 20.11
C HIS A 135 -1.51 -4.62 19.29
N LYS A 136 -0.88 -5.65 19.87
CA LYS A 136 -0.70 -6.98 19.25
C LYS A 136 -2.01 -7.58 18.76
N SER A 137 -3.05 -7.59 19.60
CA SER A 137 -4.37 -8.13 19.24
C SER A 137 -5.01 -7.40 18.06
N ALA A 138 -4.82 -6.07 17.96
CA ALA A 138 -5.27 -5.28 16.82
C ALA A 138 -4.47 -5.63 15.55
N ALA A 139 -3.15 -5.83 15.67
CA ALA A 139 -2.34 -6.28 14.54
C ALA A 139 -2.80 -7.65 14.02
N GLU A 140 -3.04 -8.62 14.90
CA GLU A 140 -3.55 -9.95 14.55
C GLU A 140 -4.92 -9.89 13.86
N ALA A 141 -5.86 -9.11 14.41
CA ALA A 141 -7.18 -8.91 13.81
C ALA A 141 -7.10 -8.30 12.41
N LYS A 142 -6.21 -7.32 12.20
CA LYS A 142 -6.00 -6.69 10.90
C LYS A 142 -5.39 -7.66 9.87
N LEU A 143 -4.43 -8.50 10.28
CA LEU A 143 -3.90 -9.55 9.41
C LEU A 143 -4.98 -10.60 9.06
N GLN A 144 -5.84 -10.94 10.01
CA GLN A 144 -6.95 -11.87 9.79
C GLN A 144 -7.95 -11.31 8.76
N ALA A 145 -8.26 -10.02 8.81
CA ALA A 145 -9.21 -9.38 7.89
C ALA A 145 -8.81 -9.46 6.42
N ILE A 146 -7.50 -9.57 6.13
CA ILE A 146 -6.96 -9.57 4.76
C ILE A 146 -6.46 -10.94 4.30
N GLN A 147 -6.63 -11.99 5.13
CA GLN A 147 -6.01 -13.30 4.88
C GLN A 147 -6.42 -13.94 3.55
N ASN A 148 -7.67 -13.72 3.11
CA ASN A 148 -8.21 -14.36 1.91
C ASN A 148 -7.78 -13.65 0.62
N ASN A 149 -7.27 -12.42 0.73
CA ASN A 149 -6.97 -11.54 -0.40
C ASN A 149 -5.50 -11.12 -0.42
N THR A 150 -4.65 -11.74 0.42
CA THR A 150 -3.22 -11.44 0.53
C THR A 150 -2.44 -12.74 0.44
N SER A 151 -1.28 -12.71 -0.23
CA SER A 151 -0.40 -13.88 -0.32
C SER A 151 0.01 -14.41 1.06
N GLN A 152 -0.05 -15.73 1.22
CA GLN A 152 0.37 -16.43 2.43
C GLN A 152 1.81 -16.07 2.83
N ALA A 153 2.70 -15.90 1.85
CA ALA A 153 4.09 -15.53 2.10
C ALA A 153 4.22 -14.14 2.78
N LEU A 154 3.39 -13.16 2.40
CA LEU A 154 3.41 -11.83 3.02
C LEU A 154 2.84 -11.89 4.45
N LEU A 155 1.80 -12.70 4.67
CA LEU A 155 1.18 -12.90 5.98
C LEU A 155 2.12 -13.59 6.96
N ASP A 156 2.79 -14.67 6.52
CA ASP A 156 3.69 -15.44 7.37
C ASP A 156 4.91 -14.61 7.79
N ASN A 157 5.46 -13.82 6.87
CA ASN A 157 6.52 -12.87 7.20
C ASN A 157 6.09 -11.87 8.28
N ALA A 158 4.87 -11.34 8.18
CA ALA A 158 4.34 -10.41 9.17
C ALA A 158 4.08 -11.08 10.53
N ARG A 159 3.48 -12.28 10.55
CA ARG A 159 3.23 -13.05 11.78
C ARG A 159 4.53 -13.38 12.51
N ASN A 160 5.55 -13.82 11.77
CA ASN A 160 6.88 -14.09 12.33
C ASN A 160 7.49 -12.83 12.95
N ALA A 161 7.36 -11.68 12.30
CA ALA A 161 7.83 -10.40 12.83
C ALA A 161 7.07 -9.98 14.10
N ILE A 162 5.75 -10.16 14.16
CA ILE A 162 4.95 -9.89 15.37
C ILE A 162 5.39 -10.78 16.53
N THR A 163 5.61 -12.07 16.28
CA THR A 163 6.12 -13.00 17.31
C THR A 163 7.47 -12.52 17.84
N ALA A 164 8.40 -12.15 16.96
CA ALA A 164 9.73 -11.66 17.35
C ALA A 164 9.69 -10.33 18.14
N LEU A 165 8.73 -9.44 17.85
CA LEU A 165 8.55 -8.17 18.58
C LEU A 165 7.90 -8.34 19.96
N THR A 166 7.26 -9.47 20.23
CA THR A 166 6.45 -9.70 21.43
C THR A 166 6.90 -10.88 22.28
N SER A 167 8.04 -11.46 21.92
CA SER A 167 8.79 -12.44 22.73
C SER A 167 9.75 -11.70 23.64
#